data_AF-A0A0Q5I807-F1
#
_entry.id   AF-A0A0Q5I807-F1
#
_cell.length_a   1.000
_cell.length_b   1.000
_cell.length_c   1.000
_cell.angle_alpha   90.00
_cell.angle_beta   90.00
_cell.angle_gamma   90.00
#
_symmetry.space_group_name_H-M   'P 1'
#
loop_
_entity.id
_entity.type
_entity.pdbx_description
1 polymer ?
#
loop_
_entity_poly.entity_id
_entity_poly.type
_entity_poly.pdbx_seq_one_letter_code
_entity_poly.pdbx_strand_id
1 'polypeptide(L)'
;MSGHRQAAVALHGLAAQDRRAILAELPETDQDILRGLLAELAELGFEHTPGIAAAMAEPAPRAAAQDDGKPDAAMRRTLRHASPAAMLAILGHEPASLQACVLALDSWPWANGFLELLPQPRRMLAAESLRAGIAAAPARSQFLLESVAAKLADMPGTAAAGTPARTEPRLSALARTLHRFAPWTR
;
A
#
# COMPACT_ATOMS: atom_id res chain seq x y z
N MET A 1 21.43 -17.41 0.07
CA MET A 1 21.78 -15.97 0.20
C MET A 1 22.69 -15.84 1.41
N SER A 2 23.78 -15.07 1.34
CA SER A 2 24.70 -14.93 2.48
C SER A 2 24.06 -14.10 3.60
N GLY A 3 24.36 -14.43 4.87
CA GLY A 3 23.81 -13.74 6.04
C GLY A 3 24.07 -12.22 6.03
N HIS A 4 25.27 -11.80 5.61
CA HIS A 4 25.63 -10.38 5.50
C HIS A 4 24.77 -9.60 4.52
N ARG A 5 24.30 -10.22 3.42
CA ARG A 5 23.40 -9.54 2.47
C ARG A 5 22.02 -9.30 3.07
N GLN A 6 21.48 -10.26 3.81
CA GLN A 6 20.21 -10.08 4.51
C GLN A 6 20.31 -9.02 5.61
N ALA A 7 21.42 -9.02 6.36
CA ALA A 7 21.69 -8.01 7.37
C ALA A 7 21.85 -6.60 6.77
N ALA A 8 22.55 -6.46 5.64
CA ALA A 8 22.70 -5.18 4.94
C ALA A 8 21.35 -4.61 4.47
N VAL A 9 20.46 -5.45 3.93
CA VAL A 9 19.10 -5.03 3.54
C VAL A 9 18.28 -4.60 4.75
N ALA A 10 18.34 -5.34 5.85
CA ALA A 10 17.64 -4.97 7.09
C ALA A 10 18.15 -3.63 7.66
N LEU A 11 19.48 -3.44 7.70
CA LEU A 11 20.13 -2.20 8.15
C LEU A 11 19.84 -1.01 7.23
N HIS A 12 19.65 -1.26 5.93
CA HIS A 12 19.30 -0.22 4.96
C HIS A 12 17.94 0.42 5.28
N GLY A 13 16.98 -0.31 5.86
CA GLY A 13 15.68 0.24 6.22
C GLY A 13 15.66 1.11 7.49
N LEU A 14 16.75 1.14 8.26
CA LEU A 14 16.82 1.84 9.54
C LEU A 14 17.25 3.30 9.39
N ALA A 15 16.92 4.11 10.40
CA ALA A 15 17.44 5.46 10.52
C ALA A 15 18.98 5.45 10.61
N ALA A 16 19.63 6.50 10.09
CA ALA A 16 21.09 6.58 10.04
C ALA A 16 21.76 6.55 11.43
N GLN A 17 21.03 6.95 12.49
CA GLN A 17 21.51 6.84 13.87
C GLN A 17 21.51 5.39 14.36
N ASP A 18 20.39 4.69 14.23
CA ASP A 18 20.25 3.29 14.67
C ASP A 18 21.20 2.37 13.91
N ARG A 19 21.34 2.59 12.60
CA ARG A 19 22.29 1.85 11.77
C ARG A 19 23.73 2.01 12.25
N ARG A 20 24.14 3.22 12.65
CA ARG A 20 25.49 3.47 13.19
C ARG A 20 25.68 2.79 14.55
N ALA A 21 24.67 2.85 15.41
CA ALA A 21 24.71 2.19 16.71
C ALA A 21 24.86 0.67 16.56
N ILE A 22 24.06 0.04 15.68
CA ILE A 22 24.14 -1.41 15.45
C ILE A 22 25.48 -1.81 14.83
N LEU A 23 26.00 -1.03 13.86
CA LEU A 23 27.31 -1.30 13.28
C LEU A 23 28.43 -1.23 14.33
N ALA A 24 28.34 -0.33 15.32
CA ALA A 24 29.36 -0.20 16.36
C ALA A 24 29.45 -1.41 17.29
N GLU A 25 28.38 -2.20 17.41
CA GLU A 25 28.34 -3.42 18.24
C GLU A 25 28.90 -4.67 17.52
N LEU A 26 29.24 -4.57 16.23
CA LEU A 26 29.73 -5.69 15.42
C LEU A 26 31.26 -5.71 15.35
N PRO A 27 31.89 -6.87 15.10
CA PRO A 27 33.32 -6.96 14.82
C PRO A 27 33.73 -6.11 13.60
N GLU A 28 34.92 -5.51 13.62
CA GLU A 28 35.41 -4.62 12.55
C GLU A 28 35.31 -5.25 11.15
N THR A 29 35.65 -6.54 11.03
CA THR A 29 35.53 -7.30 9.78
C THR A 29 34.10 -7.33 9.24
N ASP A 30 33.10 -7.50 10.10
CA ASP A 30 31.70 -7.52 9.69
C ASP A 30 31.19 -6.10 9.37
N GLN A 31 31.68 -5.09 10.08
CA GLN A 31 31.36 -3.69 9.79
C GLN A 31 31.78 -3.32 8.37
N ASP A 32 33.00 -3.69 7.97
CA ASP A 32 33.54 -3.35 6.65
C ASP A 32 32.77 -4.05 5.53
N ILE A 33 32.43 -5.33 5.71
CA ILE A 33 31.58 -6.08 4.77
C ILE A 33 30.22 -5.40 4.63
N LEU A 34 29.58 -5.04 5.75
CA LEU A 34 28.26 -4.42 5.73
C LEU A 34 28.28 -3.01 5.16
N ARG A 35 29.32 -2.21 5.41
CA ARG A 35 29.49 -0.88 4.80
C ARG A 35 29.63 -0.97 3.29
N GLY A 36 30.40 -1.93 2.78
CA GLY A 36 30.51 -2.18 1.34
C GLY A 36 29.16 -2.54 0.71
N LEU A 37 28.43 -3.47 1.32
CA LEU A 37 27.10 -3.86 0.84
C LEU A 37 26.08 -2.72 0.92
N LEU A 38 26.15 -1.87 1.95
CA LEU A 38 25.29 -0.70 2.07
C LEU A 38 25.62 0.37 1.02
N ALA A 39 26.89 0.53 0.64
CA ALA A 39 27.30 1.41 -0.46
C ALA A 39 26.80 0.89 -1.80
N GLU A 40 26.94 -0.42 -2.08
CA GLU A 40 26.36 -1.07 -3.26
C GLU A 40 24.84 -0.84 -3.34
N LEU A 41 24.12 -1.01 -2.23
CA LEU A 41 22.67 -0.76 -2.18
C LEU A 41 22.32 0.72 -2.45
N ALA A 42 23.13 1.66 -1.96
CA ALA A 42 22.93 3.08 -2.23
C ALA A 42 23.17 3.41 -3.71
N GLU A 43 24.22 2.84 -4.34
CA GLU A 43 24.50 2.99 -5.77
C GLU A 43 23.39 2.42 -6.66
N LEU A 44 22.69 1.38 -6.21
CA LEU A 44 21.54 0.80 -6.90
C LEU A 44 20.28 1.69 -6.85
N GLY A 45 20.35 2.88 -6.24
CA GLY A 45 19.27 3.87 -6.25
C GLY A 45 18.17 3.60 -5.24
N PHE A 46 18.41 2.74 -4.25
CA PHE A 46 17.58 2.68 -3.05
C PHE A 46 17.95 3.87 -2.17
N GLU A 47 17.62 5.10 -2.59
CA GLU A 47 17.83 6.24 -1.71
C GLU A 47 16.98 6.04 -0.45
N HIS A 48 17.66 6.05 0.70
CA HIS A 48 17.02 6.23 2.00
C HIS A 48 16.00 7.35 1.86
N THR A 49 14.78 7.12 2.32
CA THR A 49 13.87 8.22 2.63
C THR A 49 13.98 8.49 4.13
N PRO A 50 15.05 9.15 4.65
CA PRO A 50 15.05 9.60 6.02
C PRO A 50 14.20 10.88 6.05
N GLY A 51 12.89 10.75 6.20
CA GLY A 51 12.01 11.91 6.01
C GLY A 51 10.58 11.85 6.52
N ILE A 52 10.15 10.83 7.28
CA ILE A 52 8.78 10.82 7.84
C ILE A 52 8.75 10.70 9.37
N ALA A 53 9.90 10.63 10.05
CA ALA A 53 9.93 10.62 11.52
C ALA A 53 9.93 12.03 12.16
N ALA A 54 10.32 13.09 11.42
CA ALA A 54 10.42 14.45 11.96
C ALA A 54 9.22 15.37 11.64
N ALA A 55 8.24 14.89 10.86
CA ALA A 55 7.00 15.62 10.58
C ALA A 55 5.78 15.07 11.36
N MET A 56 5.99 14.09 12.25
CA MET A 56 4.93 13.39 13.00
C MET A 56 4.69 13.93 14.42
N ALA A 57 5.10 15.17 14.70
CA ALA A 57 4.81 15.84 15.96
C ALA A 57 3.66 16.87 15.87
N GLU A 58 2.85 16.83 14.81
CA GLU A 58 1.56 17.54 14.81
C GLU A 58 0.42 16.62 14.34
N PRO A 59 -0.71 16.58 15.07
CA PRO A 59 -1.90 15.90 14.61
C PRO A 59 -2.50 16.74 13.46
N ALA A 60 -2.21 16.36 12.22
CA ALA A 60 -2.77 17.04 11.07
C ALA A 60 -4.31 17.01 11.14
N PRO A 61 -4.98 18.16 10.98
CA PRO A 61 -6.43 18.24 11.04
C PRO A 61 -7.03 17.43 9.89
N ARG A 62 -8.09 16.67 10.20
CA ARG A 62 -8.99 16.06 9.23
C ARG A 62 -9.43 17.14 8.25
N ALA A 63 -8.85 17.17 7.05
CA ALA A 63 -9.26 18.06 5.99
C ALA A 63 -10.63 17.62 5.48
N ALA A 64 -11.68 18.16 6.11
CA ALA A 64 -12.95 18.35 5.43
C ALA A 64 -12.71 19.43 4.36
N ALA A 65 -12.29 19.01 3.16
CA ALA A 65 -12.18 19.90 2.02
C ALA A 65 -13.37 19.68 1.10
N GLN A 66 -14.32 20.61 1.21
CA GLN A 66 -15.09 21.13 0.07
C GLN A 66 -14.11 21.43 -1.08
N ASP A 67 -14.35 20.96 -2.31
CA ASP A 67 -14.30 21.82 -3.51
C ASP A 67 -14.61 21.09 -4.83
N ASP A 68 -15.12 21.90 -5.76
CA ASP A 68 -15.70 21.60 -7.04
C ASP A 68 -14.68 21.23 -8.15
N GLY A 69 -15.07 20.29 -9.03
CA GLY A 69 -14.51 20.18 -10.39
C GLY A 69 -13.21 19.39 -10.63
N LYS A 70 -12.45 18.94 -9.61
CA LYS A 70 -11.27 18.10 -9.84
C LYS A 70 -11.66 16.66 -10.22
N PRO A 71 -10.97 15.99 -11.18
CA PRO A 71 -11.27 14.61 -11.58
C PRO A 71 -11.25 13.63 -10.38
N ASP A 72 -10.39 13.89 -9.40
CA ASP A 72 -10.34 13.15 -8.13
C ASP A 72 -11.66 13.21 -7.34
N ALA A 73 -12.37 14.34 -7.37
CA ALA A 73 -13.63 14.49 -6.66
C ALA A 73 -14.75 13.65 -7.30
N ALA A 74 -14.78 13.55 -8.63
CA ALA A 74 -15.72 12.70 -9.35
C ALA A 74 -15.47 11.21 -9.04
N MET A 75 -14.21 10.76 -9.09
CA MET A 75 -13.83 9.39 -8.71
C MET A 75 -14.17 9.07 -7.26
N ARG A 76 -13.84 9.95 -6.31
CA ARG A 76 -14.21 9.77 -4.91
C ARG A 76 -15.72 9.70 -4.72
N ARG A 77 -16.50 10.49 -5.45
CA ARG A 77 -17.97 10.43 -5.43
C ARG A 77 -18.48 9.07 -5.90
N THR A 78 -17.99 8.57 -7.03
CA THR A 78 -18.34 7.23 -7.54
C THR A 78 -18.02 6.15 -6.51
N LEU A 79 -16.81 6.18 -5.94
CA LEU A 79 -16.40 5.21 -4.92
C LEU A 79 -17.22 5.32 -3.63
N ARG A 80 -17.66 6.52 -3.21
CA ARG A 80 -18.55 6.68 -2.03
C ARG A 80 -19.90 5.99 -2.21
N HIS A 81 -20.41 5.89 -3.44
CA HIS A 81 -21.68 5.21 -3.75
C HIS A 81 -21.52 3.71 -4.00
N ALA A 82 -20.31 3.16 -3.94
CA ALA A 82 -20.09 1.72 -4.07
C ALA A 82 -20.72 0.95 -2.89
N SER A 83 -21.20 -0.27 -3.16
CA SER A 83 -21.68 -1.17 -2.10
C SER A 83 -20.50 -1.92 -1.45
N PRO A 84 -20.62 -2.33 -0.17
CA PRO A 84 -19.64 -3.20 0.47
C PRO A 84 -19.31 -4.47 -0.32
N ALA A 85 -20.32 -5.08 -0.94
CA ALA A 85 -20.17 -6.30 -1.75
C ALA A 85 -19.39 -6.04 -3.06
N ALA A 86 -19.65 -4.91 -3.72
CA ALA A 86 -18.88 -4.48 -4.89
C ALA A 86 -17.40 -4.26 -4.53
N MET A 87 -17.14 -3.59 -3.41
CA MET A 87 -15.78 -3.38 -2.92
C MET A 87 -15.11 -4.69 -2.48
N LEU A 88 -15.85 -5.65 -1.94
CA LEU A 88 -15.34 -6.98 -1.65
C LEU A 88 -14.93 -7.73 -2.93
N ALA A 89 -15.73 -7.66 -4.00
CA ALA A 89 -15.38 -8.27 -5.27
C ALA A 89 -14.09 -7.70 -5.88
N ILE A 90 -13.86 -6.39 -5.71
CA ILE A 90 -12.65 -5.71 -6.21
C ILE A 90 -11.44 -5.95 -5.30
N LEU A 91 -11.59 -5.72 -3.99
CA LEU A 91 -10.48 -5.65 -3.03
C LEU A 91 -10.28 -6.93 -2.22
N GLY A 92 -11.25 -7.85 -2.20
CA GLY A 92 -11.24 -9.04 -1.33
C GLY A 92 -10.11 -10.04 -1.65
N HIS A 93 -9.58 -10.01 -2.87
CA HIS A 93 -8.43 -10.82 -3.27
C HIS A 93 -7.10 -10.08 -3.13
N GLU A 94 -7.12 -8.79 -2.79
CA GLU A 94 -5.91 -7.99 -2.62
C GLU A 94 -5.21 -8.26 -1.27
N PRO A 95 -3.92 -7.93 -1.14
CA PRO A 95 -3.21 -7.95 0.14
C PRO A 95 -3.83 -6.98 1.15
N ALA A 96 -3.75 -7.31 2.44
CA ALA A 96 -4.29 -6.50 3.53
C ALA A 96 -3.70 -5.07 3.56
N SER A 97 -2.43 -4.91 3.18
CA SER A 97 -1.77 -3.61 3.05
C SER A 97 -2.39 -2.71 1.98
N LEU A 98 -2.78 -3.28 0.83
CA LEU A 98 -3.44 -2.55 -0.25
C LEU A 98 -4.87 -2.17 0.13
N GLN A 99 -5.59 -3.09 0.76
CA GLN A 99 -6.91 -2.81 1.33
C GLN A 99 -6.84 -1.63 2.32
N ALA A 100 -5.86 -1.66 3.22
CA ALA A 100 -5.61 -0.58 4.17
C ALA A 100 -5.24 0.73 3.46
N CYS A 101 -4.43 0.69 2.39
CA CYS A 101 -4.11 1.88 1.59
C CYS A 101 -5.38 2.54 1.08
N VAL A 102 -6.27 1.78 0.42
CA VAL A 102 -7.52 2.32 -0.13
C VAL A 102 -8.42 2.84 0.99
N LEU A 103 -8.57 2.09 2.09
CA LEU A 103 -9.37 2.50 3.23
C LEU A 103 -8.83 3.76 3.92
N ALA A 104 -7.53 4.02 3.88
CA ALA A 104 -6.91 5.22 4.45
C ALA A 104 -7.05 6.47 3.56
N LEU A 105 -7.43 6.33 2.28
CA LEU A 105 -7.55 7.46 1.35
C LEU A 105 -8.71 8.40 1.68
N ASP A 106 -9.75 7.90 2.35
CA ASP A 106 -10.94 8.66 2.70
C ASP A 106 -11.78 7.94 3.79
N SER A 107 -12.75 8.65 4.37
CA SER A 107 -13.79 8.07 5.21
C SER A 107 -14.92 7.50 4.34
N TRP A 108 -14.77 6.25 3.91
CA TRP A 108 -15.73 5.58 3.03
C TRP A 108 -16.97 5.06 3.80
N PRO A 109 -18.21 5.35 3.35
CA PRO A 109 -19.43 4.85 4.00
C PRO A 109 -19.52 3.31 4.05
N TRP A 110 -18.99 2.64 3.02
CA TRP A 110 -19.01 1.18 2.91
C TRP A 110 -17.88 0.48 3.67
N ALA A 111 -16.91 1.20 4.26
CA ALA A 111 -15.71 0.62 4.87
C ALA A 111 -16.03 -0.43 5.93
N ASN A 112 -16.95 -0.13 6.84
CA ASN A 112 -17.34 -1.04 7.92
C ASN A 112 -18.00 -2.32 7.37
N GLY A 113 -18.97 -2.16 6.47
CA GLY A 113 -19.62 -3.31 5.83
C GLY A 113 -18.63 -4.17 5.02
N PHE A 114 -17.64 -3.55 4.37
CA PHE A 114 -16.58 -4.28 3.67
C PHE A 114 -15.74 -5.11 4.64
N LEU A 115 -15.31 -4.53 5.77
CA LEU A 115 -14.55 -5.22 6.80
C LEU A 115 -15.34 -6.37 7.45
N GLU A 116 -16.64 -6.19 7.65
CA GLU A 116 -17.54 -7.24 8.17
C GLU A 116 -17.66 -8.44 7.23
N LEU A 117 -17.65 -8.21 5.91
CA LEU A 117 -17.68 -9.28 4.91
C LEU A 117 -16.36 -10.05 4.78
N LEU A 118 -15.24 -9.51 5.28
CA LEU A 118 -13.97 -10.22 5.28
C LEU A 118 -13.94 -11.33 6.36
N PRO A 119 -13.30 -12.50 6.07
CA PRO A 119 -13.00 -13.49 7.10
C PRO A 119 -12.17 -12.90 8.24
N GLN A 120 -12.42 -13.37 9.47
CA GLN A 120 -11.81 -12.81 10.68
C GLN A 120 -10.27 -12.64 10.61
N PRO A 121 -9.47 -13.61 10.12
CA PRO A 121 -8.03 -13.43 10.03
C PRO A 121 -7.63 -12.27 9.10
N ARG A 122 -8.32 -12.11 7.97
CA ARG A 122 -8.03 -11.03 7.01
C ARG A 122 -8.47 -9.67 7.53
N ARG A 123 -9.59 -9.61 8.25
CA ARG A 123 -10.07 -8.40 8.91
C ARG A 123 -9.04 -7.88 9.93
N MET A 124 -8.45 -8.76 10.72
CA MET A 124 -7.41 -8.40 11.69
C MET A 124 -6.17 -7.81 11.01
N LEU A 125 -5.68 -8.46 9.95
CA LEU A 125 -4.52 -7.97 9.19
C LEU A 125 -4.76 -6.62 8.51
N ALA A 126 -5.96 -6.40 7.96
CA ALA A 126 -6.34 -5.11 7.37
C ALA A 126 -6.40 -4.00 8.44
N ALA A 127 -6.98 -4.29 9.61
CA ALA A 127 -7.04 -3.37 10.74
C ALA A 127 -5.67 -3.07 11.35
N GLU A 128 -4.75 -4.04 11.37
CA GLU A 128 -3.35 -3.84 11.77
C GLU A 128 -2.60 -2.97 10.76
N SER A 129 -2.75 -3.26 9.46
CA SER A 129 -2.13 -2.47 8.39
C SER A 129 -2.61 -1.01 8.39
N LEU A 130 -3.89 -0.77 8.71
CA LEU A 130 -4.43 0.58 8.91
C LEU A 130 -3.80 1.30 10.10
N ARG A 131 -3.60 0.59 11.22
CA ARG A 131 -2.99 1.15 12.44
C ARG A 131 -1.50 1.43 12.28
N ALA A 132 -0.78 0.62 11.50
CA ALA A 132 0.63 0.83 11.21
C ALA A 132 0.89 2.16 10.48
N GLY A 133 -0.14 2.74 9.87
CA GLY A 133 -0.04 4.00 9.14
C GLY A 133 0.57 3.79 7.76
N ILE A 134 0.14 4.61 6.80
CA ILE A 134 0.54 4.49 5.41
C ILE A 134 1.07 5.85 5.00
N ALA A 135 2.36 5.89 4.64
CA ALA A 135 3.00 7.12 4.21
C ALA A 135 2.22 7.79 3.07
N ALA A 136 1.96 9.09 3.19
CA ALA A 136 1.22 9.84 2.19
C ALA A 136 2.07 9.96 0.91
N ALA A 137 1.58 9.40 -0.19
CA ALA A 137 2.22 9.47 -1.50
C ALA A 137 1.15 9.83 -2.56
N PRO A 138 1.02 11.11 -2.95
CA PRO A 138 -0.11 11.60 -3.75
C PRO A 138 -0.32 10.84 -5.06
N ALA A 139 0.74 10.56 -5.82
CA ALA A 139 0.66 9.83 -7.08
C ALA A 139 0.14 8.39 -6.89
N ARG A 140 0.57 7.71 -5.81
CA ARG A 140 0.06 6.37 -5.47
C ARG A 140 -1.40 6.42 -5.07
N SER A 141 -1.79 7.42 -4.27
CA SER A 141 -3.18 7.61 -3.86
C SER A 141 -4.09 7.82 -5.07
N GLN A 142 -3.67 8.65 -6.03
CA GLN A 142 -4.41 8.88 -7.27
C GLN A 142 -4.51 7.59 -8.09
N PHE A 143 -3.40 6.89 -8.33
CA PHE A 143 -3.40 5.62 -9.05
C PHE A 143 -4.34 4.57 -8.44
N LEU A 144 -4.37 4.47 -7.11
CA LEU A 144 -5.27 3.56 -6.41
C LEU A 144 -6.74 3.96 -6.63
N LEU A 145 -7.08 5.25 -6.54
CA LEU A 145 -8.44 5.72 -6.80
C LEU A 145 -8.87 5.42 -8.24
N GLU A 146 -8.03 5.73 -9.22
CA GLU A 146 -8.29 5.48 -10.65
C GLU A 146 -8.50 3.99 -10.91
N SER A 147 -7.61 3.15 -10.38
CA SER A 147 -7.66 1.72 -10.65
C SER A 147 -8.87 1.04 -10.01
N VAL A 148 -9.26 1.44 -8.78
CA VAL A 148 -10.46 0.91 -8.13
C VAL A 148 -11.72 1.43 -8.82
N ALA A 149 -11.76 2.71 -9.22
CA ALA A 149 -12.90 3.27 -9.94
C ALA A 149 -13.09 2.62 -11.32
N ALA A 150 -12.01 2.38 -12.07
CA ALA A 150 -12.06 1.67 -13.34
C ALA A 150 -12.60 0.24 -13.18
N LYS A 151 -12.12 -0.51 -12.18
CA LYS A 151 -12.65 -1.85 -11.88
C LYS A 151 -14.11 -1.86 -11.47
N LEU A 152 -14.54 -0.81 -10.77
CA LEU A 152 -15.94 -0.65 -10.38
C LEU A 152 -16.83 -0.40 -11.60
N ALA A 153 -16.35 0.41 -12.56
CA ALA A 153 -17.04 0.64 -13.83
C ALA A 153 -17.11 -0.63 -14.71
N ASP A 154 -16.06 -1.47 -14.67
CA ASP A 154 -15.99 -2.73 -15.42
C ASP A 154 -16.81 -3.87 -14.81
N MET A 155 -17.34 -3.73 -13.58
CA MET A 155 -18.09 -4.81 -12.96
C MET A 155 -19.44 -5.04 -13.68
N PRO A 156 -19.67 -6.26 -14.21
CA PRO A 156 -20.93 -6.60 -14.84
C PRO A 156 -22.00 -6.69 -13.75
N GLY A 157 -22.85 -5.67 -13.65
CA GLY A 157 -23.88 -5.65 -12.62
C GLY A 157 -24.46 -4.30 -12.21
N THR A 158 -24.07 -3.19 -12.83
CA THR A 158 -24.86 -1.93 -12.76
C THR A 158 -25.72 -1.68 -14.01
N ALA A 159 -25.60 -2.51 -15.05
CA ALA A 159 -26.54 -2.54 -16.16
C ALA A 159 -26.77 -3.97 -16.67
N ALA A 160 -28.03 -4.41 -16.62
CA ALA A 160 -28.66 -5.54 -17.31
C ALA A 160 -28.15 -6.98 -17.07
N ALA A 161 -29.08 -7.84 -16.66
CA ALA A 161 -28.93 -9.28 -16.50
C ALA A 161 -28.58 -9.99 -17.82
N GLY A 162 -27.63 -10.93 -17.76
CA GLY A 162 -27.31 -11.81 -18.88
C GLY A 162 -26.11 -12.74 -18.64
N THR A 163 -26.41 -13.95 -18.18
CA THR A 163 -25.64 -15.21 -18.33
C THR A 163 -24.32 -15.38 -17.54
N PRO A 164 -24.19 -16.42 -16.68
CA PRO A 164 -22.96 -16.71 -15.93
C PRO A 164 -21.95 -17.48 -16.78
N ALA A 165 -20.75 -16.92 -16.96
CA ALA A 165 -19.57 -17.63 -17.46
C ALA A 165 -18.55 -17.83 -16.33
N ARG A 166 -17.94 -19.01 -16.34
CA ARG A 166 -17.09 -19.63 -15.31
C ARG A 166 -16.04 -18.71 -14.68
N THR A 167 -15.99 -18.77 -13.35
CA THR A 167 -14.98 -18.19 -12.47
C THR A 167 -13.73 -19.06 -12.45
N GLU A 168 -12.68 -18.65 -13.15
CA GLU A 168 -11.30 -19.07 -12.85
C GLU A 168 -10.66 -18.10 -11.85
N PRO A 169 -9.76 -18.58 -10.98
CA PRO A 169 -9.05 -17.74 -10.03
C PRO A 169 -7.98 -16.91 -10.76
N ARG A 170 -8.41 -15.78 -11.34
CA ARG A 170 -7.51 -14.81 -11.95
C ARG A 170 -6.79 -14.04 -10.85
N LEU A 171 -5.49 -14.29 -10.73
CA LEU A 171 -4.56 -13.41 -9.99
C LEU A 171 -4.89 -11.95 -10.28
N SER A 172 -5.09 -11.19 -9.21
CA SER A 172 -5.51 -9.79 -9.25
C SER A 172 -4.80 -9.00 -10.35
N ALA A 173 -5.57 -8.36 -11.22
CA ALA A 173 -5.04 -7.44 -12.23
C ALA A 173 -4.35 -6.22 -11.59
N LEU A 174 -4.70 -5.85 -10.35
CA LEU A 174 -4.07 -4.74 -9.61
C LEU A 174 -2.69 -5.14 -9.11
N ALA A 175 -2.55 -6.34 -8.55
CA ALA A 175 -1.25 -6.91 -8.22
C ALA A 175 -0.38 -7.05 -9.48
N ARG A 176 -0.97 -7.46 -10.62
CA ARG A 176 -0.25 -7.57 -11.90
C ARG A 176 0.19 -6.23 -12.48
N THR A 177 -0.64 -5.18 -12.44
CA THR A 177 -0.22 -3.85 -12.92
C THR A 177 0.77 -3.19 -11.97
N LEU A 178 0.61 -3.35 -10.65
CA LEU A 178 1.63 -2.90 -9.69
C LEU A 178 2.96 -3.64 -9.89
N HIS A 179 2.96 -4.94 -10.19
CA HIS A 179 4.17 -5.67 -10.59
C HIS A 179 4.71 -5.27 -11.98
N ARG A 180 3.88 -4.67 -12.85
CA ARG A 180 4.29 -4.23 -14.18
C ARG A 180 4.92 -2.84 -14.16
N PHE A 181 4.50 -1.98 -13.23
CA PHE A 181 5.02 -0.62 -13.03
C PHE A 181 6.05 -0.50 -11.91
N ALA A 182 6.14 -1.50 -11.04
CA ALA A 182 7.26 -1.67 -10.13
C ALA A 182 7.96 -3.00 -10.49
N PRO A 183 9.10 -2.98 -11.21
CA PRO A 183 9.96 -4.16 -11.28
C PRO A 183 10.52 -4.41 -9.88
N TRP A 184 9.73 -5.08 -9.04
CA TRP A 184 10.23 -5.72 -7.84
C TRP A 184 11.08 -6.91 -8.28
N THR A 185 12.36 -6.66 -8.49
CA THR A 185 13.38 -7.71 -8.54
C THR A 185 13.69 -8.16 -7.12
N ARG A 186 13.24 -9.38 -6.82
CA ARG A 186 13.72 -10.39 -5.84
C ARG A 186 13.99 -9.98 -4.40
#